data_AF-A0A3N5B5Y5-F1
#
_entry.id   AF-A0A3N5B5Y5-F1
#
_cell.length_a   1.000
_cell.length_b   1.000
_cell.length_c   1.000
_cell.angle_alpha   90.00
_cell.angle_beta   90.00
_cell.angle_gamma   90.00
#
_symmetry.space_group_name_H-M   'P 1'
#
loop_
_entity.id
_entity.type
_entity.pdbx_description
1 polymer ?
#
loop_
_entity_poly.entity_id
_entity_poly.type
_entity_poly.pdbx_seq_one_letter_code
_entity_poly.pdbx_strand_id
1 'polypeptide(L)'
;MTAGARNAVRGLALLGSVALLVLAGWLVWLLPGPQLVAVLGLGPVDGTLAVSECYDAPDAEGYPGGTECKGVFTPRRTAAPRGELLLDGAAAKHEPGSAVRVRIVRGRAYEPSGPATGRIGAVTGFLLVPFLALASWLLGWARRGRAGNGAAHLLAALAGLAAVLVLSVAAALLVALVNALG
;
A
#
# COMPACT_ATOMS: atom_id res chain seq x y z
N MET A 1 43.92 -7.12 -6.14
CA MET A 1 42.71 -7.50 -6.90
C MET A 1 42.93 -7.25 -8.38
N THR A 2 42.86 -8.31 -9.19
CA THR A 2 42.95 -8.24 -10.66
C THR A 2 41.74 -7.51 -11.25
N ALA A 3 41.88 -6.98 -12.48
CA ALA A 3 40.78 -6.30 -13.18
C ALA A 3 39.54 -7.20 -13.36
N GLY A 4 39.75 -8.50 -13.59
CA GLY A 4 38.67 -9.50 -13.69
C GLY A 4 37.83 -9.63 -12.41
N ALA A 5 38.47 -9.68 -11.24
CA ALA A 5 37.75 -9.75 -9.95
C ALA A 5 36.90 -8.50 -9.69
N ARG A 6 37.38 -7.32 -10.09
CA ARG A 6 36.63 -6.05 -9.96
C ARG A 6 35.38 -6.03 -10.84
N ASN A 7 35.48 -6.54 -12.07
CA ASN A 7 34.33 -6.59 -13.00
C ASN A 7 33.28 -7.60 -12.54
N ALA A 8 33.69 -8.75 -12.00
CA ALA A 8 32.77 -9.74 -11.43
C ALA A 8 31.97 -9.17 -10.24
N VAL A 9 32.64 -8.47 -9.31
CA VAL A 9 31.99 -7.85 -8.15
C VAL A 9 30.99 -6.77 -8.56
N ARG A 10 31.32 -5.97 -9.59
CA ARG A 10 30.39 -4.97 -10.14
C ARG A 10 29.16 -5.60 -10.77
N GLY A 11 29.35 -6.68 -11.54
CA GLY A 11 28.27 -7.45 -12.14
C GLY A 11 27.33 -8.03 -11.09
N LEU A 12 27.88 -8.64 -10.03
CA LEU A 12 27.10 -9.21 -8.94
C LEU A 12 26.28 -8.14 -8.19
N ALA A 13 26.89 -6.99 -7.90
CA ALA A 13 26.20 -5.90 -7.23
C ALA A 13 25.07 -5.29 -8.08
N LEU A 14 25.27 -5.16 -9.40
CA LEU A 14 24.23 -4.70 -10.32
C LEU A 14 23.06 -5.70 -10.38
N LEU A 15 23.35 -7.00 -10.53
CA LEU A 15 22.34 -8.05 -10.56
C LEU A 15 21.56 -8.11 -9.25
N GLY A 16 22.24 -8.00 -8.11
CA GLY A 16 21.59 -7.93 -6.80
C GLY A 16 20.66 -6.73 -6.67
N SER A 17 21.07 -5.56 -7.15
CA SER A 17 20.22 -4.35 -7.17
C SER A 17 18.95 -4.56 -7.99
N VAL A 18 19.07 -5.10 -9.22
CA VAL A 18 17.93 -5.40 -10.08
C VAL A 18 17.02 -6.44 -9.45
N ALA A 19 17.57 -7.52 -8.91
CA ALA A 19 16.80 -8.58 -8.27
C ALA A 19 15.97 -8.05 -7.09
N LEU A 20 16.54 -7.16 -6.26
CA LEU A 20 15.82 -6.52 -5.16
C LEU A 20 14.66 -5.65 -5.65
N LEU A 21 14.86 -4.88 -6.72
CA LEU A 21 13.80 -4.03 -7.28
C LEU A 21 12.67 -4.87 -7.88
N VAL A 22 13.01 -5.95 -8.59
CA VAL A 22 12.03 -6.89 -9.13
C VAL A 22 11.24 -7.54 -7.99
N LEU A 23 11.92 -8.00 -6.94
CA LEU A 23 11.29 -8.59 -5.77
C LEU A 23 10.39 -7.58 -5.05
N ALA A 24 10.83 -6.34 -4.89
CA ALA A 24 10.05 -5.28 -4.27
C ALA A 24 8.78 -4.97 -5.07
N GLY A 25 8.90 -4.81 -6.39
CA GLY A 25 7.75 -4.60 -7.28
C GLY A 25 6.79 -5.78 -7.27
N TRP A 26 7.31 -7.01 -7.28
CA TRP A 26 6.52 -8.23 -7.15
C TRP A 26 5.76 -8.30 -5.83
N LEU A 27 6.41 -7.99 -4.70
CA LEU A 27 5.79 -7.97 -3.39
C LEU A 27 4.71 -6.88 -3.28
N VAL A 28 4.96 -5.68 -3.80
CA VAL A 28 3.94 -4.61 -3.85
C VAL A 28 2.75 -5.03 -4.70
N TRP A 29 3.00 -5.62 -5.88
CA TRP A 29 1.94 -6.10 -6.75
C TRP A 29 1.10 -7.21 -6.09
N LEU A 30 1.76 -8.14 -5.39
CA LEU A 30 1.05 -9.22 -4.71
C LEU A 30 0.36 -8.76 -3.45
N LEU A 31 0.94 -7.90 -2.62
CA LEU A 31 0.46 -7.69 -1.25
C LEU A 31 -0.51 -6.51 -1.12
N PRO A 32 -0.08 -5.24 -1.23
CA PRO A 32 -0.96 -4.07 -1.12
C PRO A 32 -1.50 -3.54 -2.46
N GLY A 33 -0.97 -3.96 -3.61
CA GLY A 33 -1.26 -3.36 -4.92
C GLY A 33 -2.75 -3.32 -5.27
N PRO A 34 -3.47 -4.45 -5.22
CA PRO A 34 -4.91 -4.48 -5.49
C PRO A 34 -5.71 -3.60 -4.53
N GLN A 35 -5.33 -3.56 -3.25
CA GLN A 35 -5.99 -2.74 -2.24
C GLN A 35 -5.75 -1.26 -2.49
N LEU A 36 -4.53 -0.84 -2.87
CA LEU A 36 -4.22 0.54 -3.26
C LEU A 36 -5.11 1.00 -4.41
N VAL A 37 -5.24 0.18 -5.45
CA VAL A 37 -6.11 0.47 -6.60
C VAL A 37 -7.55 0.66 -6.13
N ALA A 38 -8.03 -0.21 -5.25
CA ALA A 38 -9.40 -0.16 -4.74
C ALA A 38 -9.69 1.09 -3.89
N VAL A 39 -8.81 1.43 -2.93
CA VAL A 39 -8.99 2.58 -2.02
C VAL A 39 -8.67 3.93 -2.66
N LEU A 40 -7.94 3.94 -3.77
CA LEU A 40 -7.80 5.13 -4.61
C LEU A 40 -8.98 5.31 -5.58
N GLY A 41 -9.91 4.35 -5.62
CA GLY A 41 -11.04 4.39 -6.55
C GLY A 41 -10.66 4.14 -8.00
N LEU A 42 -9.51 3.52 -8.26
CA LEU A 42 -9.06 3.18 -9.59
C LEU A 42 -9.72 1.87 -10.06
N GLY A 43 -10.07 1.81 -11.35
CA GLY A 43 -10.73 0.65 -11.95
C GLY A 43 -12.26 0.60 -11.71
N PRO A 44 -12.93 -0.42 -12.29
CA PRO A 44 -14.38 -0.52 -12.26
C PRO A 44 -14.90 -0.83 -10.84
N VAL A 45 -16.11 -0.35 -10.56
CA VAL A 45 -16.86 -0.74 -9.35
C VAL A 45 -17.42 -2.15 -9.53
N ASP A 46 -17.21 -3.01 -8.53
CA ASP A 46 -17.62 -4.41 -8.53
C ASP A 46 -19.09 -4.59 -8.13
N GLY A 47 -19.63 -3.67 -7.33
CA GLY A 47 -21.03 -3.66 -6.92
C GLY A 47 -21.35 -2.57 -5.91
N THR A 48 -22.49 -2.71 -5.25
CA THR A 48 -22.93 -1.85 -4.16
C THR A 48 -23.01 -2.63 -2.87
N LEU A 49 -22.62 -2.01 -1.76
CA LEU A 49 -22.80 -2.53 -0.41
C LEU A 49 -23.93 -1.74 0.25
N ALA A 50 -25.02 -2.41 0.61
CA ALA A 50 -26.06 -1.83 1.43
C ALA A 50 -25.63 -1.93 2.90
N VAL A 51 -25.24 -0.81 3.50
CA VAL A 51 -24.71 -0.75 4.86
C VAL A 51 -25.80 -1.13 5.86
N SER A 52 -25.50 -2.05 6.77
CA SER A 52 -26.38 -2.38 7.88
C SER A 52 -25.94 -1.66 9.16
N GLU A 53 -24.64 -1.65 9.43
CA GLU A 53 -24.07 -1.11 10.66
C GLU A 53 -22.63 -0.66 10.43
N CYS A 54 -22.24 0.47 11.03
CA CYS A 54 -20.85 0.94 11.06
C CYS A 54 -20.36 1.04 12.49
N TYR A 55 -19.12 0.59 12.72
CA TYR A 55 -18.46 0.66 14.01
C TYR A 55 -17.04 1.19 13.85
N ASP A 56 -16.52 1.78 14.90
CA ASP A 56 -15.11 2.17 14.96
C ASP A 56 -14.29 0.91 15.19
N ALA A 57 -13.39 0.60 14.26
CA ALA A 57 -12.53 -0.55 14.33
C ALA A 57 -11.17 -0.11 14.89
N PRO A 58 -10.81 -0.55 16.11
CA PRO A 58 -9.47 -0.33 16.61
C PRO A 58 -8.46 -1.16 15.80
N ASP A 59 -7.22 -0.67 15.71
CA ASP A 59 -6.11 -1.49 15.24
C ASP A 59 -5.73 -2.56 16.27
N ALA A 60 -4.71 -3.38 15.96
CA ALA A 60 -4.30 -4.49 16.81
C ALA A 60 -3.83 -4.05 18.21
N GLU A 61 -3.45 -2.78 18.35
CA GLU A 61 -2.97 -2.14 19.57
C GLU A 61 -4.07 -1.35 20.30
N GLY A 62 -5.28 -1.29 19.76
CA GLY A 62 -6.42 -0.60 20.38
C GLY A 62 -6.56 0.88 20.01
N TYR A 63 -5.73 1.40 19.10
CA TYR A 63 -5.86 2.77 18.61
C TYR A 63 -6.93 2.87 17.53
N PRO A 64 -7.53 4.06 17.31
CA PRO A 64 -8.53 4.23 16.25
C PRO A 64 -7.96 3.89 14.87
N GLY A 65 -8.33 2.71 14.34
CA GLY A 65 -7.85 2.16 13.06
C GLY A 65 -8.72 2.54 11.85
N GLY A 66 -9.83 3.25 12.11
CA GLY A 66 -10.78 3.72 11.11
C GLY A 66 -12.21 3.26 11.42
N THR A 67 -13.10 3.48 10.45
CA THR A 67 -14.49 3.00 10.50
C THR A 67 -14.62 1.76 9.62
N GLU A 68 -15.21 0.70 10.16
CA GLU A 68 -15.63 -0.47 9.39
C GLU A 68 -17.14 -0.50 9.32
N CYS A 69 -17.68 -0.89 8.16
CA CYS A 69 -19.12 -1.04 7.99
C CYS A 69 -19.45 -2.44 7.50
N LYS A 70 -20.42 -3.10 8.15
CA LYS A 70 -21.02 -4.33 7.65
C LYS A 70 -22.18 -3.99 6.74
N GLY A 71 -22.41 -4.84 5.76
CA GLY A 71 -23.53 -4.68 4.85
C GLY A 71 -23.71 -5.85 3.90
N VAL A 72 -24.80 -5.82 3.15
CA VAL A 72 -25.11 -6.84 2.14
C VAL A 72 -24.59 -6.36 0.79
N PHE A 73 -23.71 -7.15 0.19
CA PHE A 73 -23.13 -6.86 -1.12
C PHE A 73 -24.04 -7.32 -2.26
N THR A 74 -24.34 -6.38 -3.16
CA THR A 74 -25.03 -6.62 -4.42
C THR A 74 -24.04 -6.46 -5.57
N PRO A 75 -23.62 -7.55 -6.22
CA PRO A 75 -22.66 -7.48 -7.31
C PRO A 75 -23.27 -6.86 -8.55
N ARG A 76 -22.45 -6.10 -9.30
CA ARG A 76 -22.83 -5.53 -10.60
C ARG A 76 -22.98 -6.61 -11.68
N ARG A 77 -22.21 -7.70 -11.57
CA ARG A 77 -22.28 -8.86 -12.47
C ARG A 77 -22.97 -10.02 -11.77
N THR A 78 -23.91 -10.67 -12.45
CA THR A 78 -24.74 -11.76 -11.91
C THR A 78 -23.96 -12.99 -11.44
N ALA A 79 -22.73 -13.18 -11.89
CA ALA A 79 -21.88 -14.32 -11.54
C ALA A 79 -21.08 -14.17 -10.24
N ALA A 80 -21.08 -12.99 -9.60
CA ALA A 80 -20.35 -12.80 -8.36
C ALA A 80 -21.22 -13.19 -7.13
N PRO A 81 -20.60 -13.72 -6.06
CA PRO A 81 -21.33 -14.15 -4.88
C PRO A 81 -21.98 -12.95 -4.18
N ARG A 82 -23.25 -13.13 -3.81
CA ARG A 82 -24.00 -12.23 -2.91
C ARG A 82 -23.78 -12.68 -1.48
N GLY A 83 -23.67 -11.73 -0.56
CA GLY A 83 -23.52 -12.05 0.86
C GLY A 83 -23.15 -10.83 1.69
N GLU A 84 -23.05 -11.06 2.99
CA GLU A 84 -22.52 -10.06 3.91
C GLU A 84 -21.03 -9.86 3.67
N LEU A 85 -20.64 -8.60 3.48
CA LEU A 85 -19.25 -8.19 3.35
C LEU A 85 -18.97 -7.04 4.31
N LEU A 86 -17.70 -6.91 4.64
CA LEU A 86 -17.17 -5.85 5.47
C LEU A 86 -16.49 -4.82 4.58
N LEU A 87 -16.93 -3.57 4.71
CA LEU A 87 -16.30 -2.38 4.18
C LEU A 87 -15.13 -2.00 5.08
N ASP A 88 -13.91 -2.21 4.56
CA ASP A 88 -12.69 -2.03 5.31
C ASP A 88 -12.14 -0.62 5.10
N GLY A 89 -12.14 0.19 6.17
CA GLY A 89 -11.69 1.57 6.16
C GLY A 89 -12.63 2.48 5.37
N ALA A 90 -13.88 2.57 5.81
CA ALA A 90 -14.88 3.48 5.25
C ALA A 90 -14.40 4.94 5.32
N ALA A 91 -14.82 5.76 4.36
CA ALA A 91 -14.49 7.19 4.29
C ALA A 91 -15.15 7.98 5.42
N ALA A 92 -16.33 7.53 5.85
CA ALA A 92 -17.08 8.09 6.98
C ALA A 92 -18.01 7.02 7.55
N LYS A 93 -18.67 7.34 8.67
CA LYS A 93 -19.81 6.55 9.16
C LYS A 93 -20.99 6.74 8.22
N HIS A 94 -21.38 5.67 7.55
CA HIS A 94 -22.54 5.64 6.67
C HIS A 94 -23.81 5.32 7.45
N GLU A 95 -24.94 5.91 7.05
CA GLU A 95 -26.24 5.58 7.66
C GLU A 95 -26.69 4.16 7.28
N PRO A 96 -27.37 3.43 8.18
CA PRO A 96 -27.99 2.16 7.84
C PRO A 96 -28.94 2.28 6.63
N GLY A 97 -28.85 1.35 5.69
CA GLY A 97 -29.60 1.33 4.44
C GLY A 97 -28.94 2.09 3.29
N SER A 98 -27.88 2.86 3.55
CA SER A 98 -27.14 3.56 2.50
C SER A 98 -26.45 2.57 1.54
N ALA A 99 -26.45 2.91 0.25
CA ALA A 99 -25.83 2.10 -0.79
C ALA A 99 -24.48 2.70 -1.21
N VAL A 100 -23.39 2.02 -0.85
CA VAL A 100 -22.01 2.46 -1.11
C VAL A 100 -21.44 1.72 -2.32
N ARG A 101 -20.79 2.42 -3.24
CA ARG A 101 -20.10 1.79 -4.39
C ARG A 101 -18.76 1.23 -3.94
N VAL A 102 -18.57 -0.08 -4.11
CA VAL A 102 -17.40 -0.78 -3.58
C VAL A 102 -16.65 -1.57 -4.64
N ARG A 103 -15.36 -1.75 -4.38
CA ARG A 103 -14.44 -2.63 -5.10
C ARG A 103 -14.07 -3.78 -4.18
N ILE A 104 -14.08 -5.00 -4.68
CA ILE A 104 -13.81 -6.20 -3.89
C ILE A 104 -12.38 -6.64 -4.13
N VAL A 105 -11.62 -6.70 -3.04
CA VAL A 105 -10.26 -7.23 -3.06
C VAL A 105 -10.15 -8.28 -1.95
N ARG A 106 -9.81 -9.51 -2.33
CA ARG A 106 -9.59 -10.63 -1.39
C ARG A 106 -10.73 -10.85 -0.39
N GLY A 107 -11.97 -10.70 -0.85
CA GLY A 107 -13.18 -10.92 -0.04
C GLY A 107 -13.55 -9.76 0.88
N ARG A 108 -12.85 -8.62 0.81
CA ARG A 108 -13.23 -7.38 1.50
C ARG A 108 -13.70 -6.33 0.53
N ALA A 109 -14.65 -5.50 0.97
CA ALA A 109 -15.13 -4.36 0.23
C ALA A 109 -14.30 -3.12 0.57
N TYR A 110 -13.97 -2.34 -0.46
CA TYR A 110 -13.25 -1.09 -0.34
C TYR A 110 -14.00 0.00 -1.09
N GLU A 111 -14.17 1.13 -0.44
CA GLU A 111 -14.54 2.38 -1.11
C GLU A 111 -13.32 3.31 -1.16
N PRO A 112 -13.35 4.35 -2.00
CA PRO A 112 -12.32 5.36 -1.96
C PRO A 112 -12.32 6.08 -0.61
N SER A 113 -11.24 5.99 0.16
CA SER A 113 -11.18 6.60 1.49
C SER A 113 -9.79 7.10 1.86
N GLY A 114 -9.74 8.24 2.53
CA GLY A 114 -8.51 8.81 3.07
C GLY A 114 -7.83 7.89 4.07
N PRO A 115 -8.53 7.42 5.12
CA PRO A 115 -7.96 6.53 6.13
C PRO A 115 -7.37 5.24 5.54
N ALA A 116 -8.09 4.55 4.65
CA ALA A 116 -7.58 3.31 4.06
C ALA A 116 -6.41 3.59 3.10
N THR A 117 -6.46 4.69 2.33
CA THR A 117 -5.34 5.12 1.49
C THR A 117 -4.08 5.37 2.31
N GLY A 118 -4.20 6.09 3.43
CA GLY A 118 -3.08 6.34 4.33
C GLY A 118 -2.49 5.05 4.89
N ARG A 119 -3.33 4.17 5.43
CA ARG A 119 -2.89 2.91 6.02
C ARG A 119 -2.20 2.00 5.00
N ILE A 120 -2.83 1.77 3.84
CA ILE A 120 -2.28 0.89 2.81
C ILE A 120 -1.05 1.54 2.14
N GLY A 121 -1.05 2.86 1.98
CA GLY A 121 0.10 3.63 1.52
C GLY A 121 1.30 3.47 2.45
N ALA A 122 1.08 3.57 3.77
CA ALA A 122 2.11 3.36 4.78
C ALA A 122 2.69 1.95 4.70
N VAL A 123 1.83 0.91 4.69
CA VAL A 123 2.26 -0.49 4.53
C VAL A 123 3.10 -0.68 3.27
N THR A 124 2.69 -0.07 2.15
CA THR A 124 3.42 -0.14 0.88
C THR A 124 4.79 0.53 0.97
N GLY A 125 4.85 1.73 1.55
CA GLY A 125 6.12 2.45 1.73
C GLY A 125 7.06 1.73 2.68
N PHE A 126 6.56 1.24 3.82
CA PHE A 126 7.33 0.44 4.78
C PHE A 126 7.90 -0.84 4.16
N LEU A 127 7.12 -1.47 3.29
CA LEU A 127 7.58 -2.60 2.50
C LEU A 127 8.69 -2.20 1.52
N LEU A 128 8.57 -1.08 0.80
CA LEU A 128 9.47 -0.68 -0.28
C LEU A 128 10.82 -0.12 0.20
N VAL A 129 10.83 0.72 1.24
CA VAL A 129 12.03 1.48 1.64
C VAL A 129 13.26 0.61 1.92
N PRO A 130 13.17 -0.54 2.63
CA PRO A 130 14.33 -1.41 2.85
C PRO A 130 14.94 -1.93 1.54
N PHE A 131 14.11 -2.34 0.57
CA PHE A 131 14.59 -2.84 -0.72
C PHE A 131 15.23 -1.73 -1.54
N LEU A 132 14.63 -0.52 -1.55
CA LEU A 132 15.19 0.63 -2.27
C LEU A 132 16.53 1.06 -1.67
N ALA A 133 16.64 1.11 -0.35
CA ALA A 133 17.88 1.44 0.35
C ALA A 133 18.97 0.43 0.00
N LEU A 134 18.67 -0.87 0.08
CA LEU A 134 19.61 -1.94 -0.23
C LEU A 134 20.01 -1.96 -1.71
N ALA A 135 19.04 -1.81 -2.63
CA ALA A 135 19.29 -1.72 -4.06
C ALA A 135 20.16 -0.52 -4.42
N SER A 136 19.93 0.65 -3.80
CA SER A 136 20.75 1.86 -4.01
C SER A 136 22.18 1.68 -3.51
N TRP A 137 22.37 0.96 -2.39
CA TRP A 137 23.69 0.65 -1.85
C TRP A 137 24.50 -0.24 -2.79
N LEU A 138 23.88 -1.33 -3.27
CA LEU A 138 24.48 -2.24 -4.25
C LEU A 138 24.80 -1.53 -5.56
N LEU A 139 23.91 -0.65 -6.04
CA LEU A 139 24.15 0.15 -7.24
C LEU A 139 25.33 1.12 -7.04
N GLY A 140 25.43 1.74 -5.85
CA GLY A 140 26.57 2.56 -5.47
C GLY A 140 27.89 1.77 -5.42
N TRP A 141 27.84 0.51 -4.97
CA TRP A 141 28.99 -0.40 -5.01
C TRP A 141 29.38 -0.75 -6.45
N ALA A 142 28.42 -1.13 -7.29
CA ALA A 142 28.65 -1.44 -8.70
C ALA A 142 29.33 -0.27 -9.44
N ARG A 143 28.88 0.97 -9.18
CA ARG A 143 29.47 2.19 -9.77
C ARG A 143 30.91 2.44 -9.29
N ARG A 144 31.16 2.33 -7.98
CA ARG A 144 32.46 2.66 -7.38
C ARG A 144 33.49 1.53 -7.45
N GLY A 145 33.06 0.28 -7.71
CA GLY A 145 33.91 -0.91 -7.63
C GLY A 145 34.40 -1.26 -6.23
N ARG A 146 33.87 -0.59 -5.19
CA ARG A 146 34.13 -0.83 -3.77
C ARG A 146 32.88 -0.53 -2.94
N ALA A 147 32.71 -1.26 -1.83
CA ALA A 147 31.59 -1.04 -0.93
C ALA A 147 31.65 0.40 -0.37
N GLY A 148 30.51 1.10 -0.42
CA GLY A 148 30.36 2.41 0.19
C GLY A 148 30.06 2.30 1.69
N ASN A 149 30.06 3.43 2.40
CA ASN A 149 29.65 3.48 3.80
C ASN A 149 28.20 3.03 3.97
N GLY A 150 27.98 1.88 4.62
CA GLY A 150 26.65 1.33 4.89
C GLY A 150 25.82 2.19 5.84
N ALA A 151 26.47 2.91 6.77
CA ALA A 151 25.78 3.77 7.73
C ALA A 151 24.97 4.89 7.06
N ALA A 152 25.49 5.47 5.97
CA ALA A 152 24.76 6.49 5.21
C ALA A 152 23.48 5.94 4.57
N HIS A 153 23.48 4.67 4.15
CA HIS A 153 22.31 4.04 3.53
C HIS A 153 21.28 3.60 4.58
N LEU A 154 21.74 3.22 5.77
CA LEU A 154 20.87 3.00 6.92
C LEU A 154 20.16 4.30 7.34
N LEU A 155 20.90 5.41 7.46
CA LEU A 155 20.32 6.72 7.76
C LEU A 155 19.33 7.16 6.67
N ALA A 156 19.68 6.96 5.39
CA ALA A 156 18.78 7.24 4.28
C ALA A 156 17.52 6.36 4.34
N ALA A 157 17.64 5.08 4.73
CA ALA A 157 16.50 4.19 4.93
C ALA A 157 15.60 4.72 6.06
N LEU A 158 16.17 5.06 7.22
CA LEU A 158 15.41 5.62 8.34
C LEU A 158 14.70 6.92 7.97
N ALA A 159 15.37 7.83 7.26
CA ALA A 159 14.75 9.05 6.75
C ALA A 159 13.63 8.74 5.75
N GLY A 160 13.83 7.74 4.87
CA GLY A 160 12.79 7.26 3.96
C GLY A 160 11.57 6.69 4.69
N LEU A 161 11.77 5.93 5.77
CA LEU A 161 10.68 5.40 6.60
C LEU A 161 9.90 6.53 7.27
N ALA A 162 10.59 7.55 7.80
CA ALA A 162 9.94 8.75 8.35
C ALA A 162 9.16 9.52 7.26
N ALA A 163 9.73 9.66 6.07
CA ALA A 163 9.05 10.31 4.95
C ALA A 163 7.80 9.53 4.51
N VAL A 164 7.83 8.19 4.52
CA VAL A 164 6.65 7.35 4.24
C VAL A 164 5.51 7.66 5.20
N LEU A 165 5.78 7.79 6.51
CA LEU A 165 4.76 8.16 7.49
C LEU A 165 4.12 9.50 7.13
N VAL A 166 4.95 10.52 6.90
CA VAL A 166 4.48 11.88 6.55
C VAL A 166 3.66 11.87 5.27
N LEU A 167 4.15 11.21 4.22
CA LEU A 167 3.48 11.15 2.92
C LEU A 167 2.17 10.35 2.98
N SER A 168 2.12 9.30 3.81
CA SER A 168 0.90 8.50 3.98
C SER A 168 -0.21 9.30 4.66
N VAL A 169 0.14 10.10 5.68
CA VAL A 169 -0.80 11.03 6.33
C VAL A 169 -1.24 12.11 5.33
N ALA A 170 -0.30 12.70 4.59
CA ALA A 170 -0.63 13.71 3.58
C ALA A 170 -1.56 13.16 2.49
N ALA A 171 -1.31 11.95 2.00
CA ALA A 171 -2.17 11.28 1.02
C ALA A 171 -3.57 10.99 1.59
N ALA A 172 -3.66 10.53 2.84
CA ALA A 172 -4.94 10.32 3.52
C ALA A 172 -5.77 11.61 3.59
N LEU A 173 -5.13 12.72 3.98
CA LEU A 173 -5.77 14.03 4.05
C LEU A 173 -6.22 14.53 2.68
N LEU A 174 -5.39 14.37 1.65
CA LEU A 174 -5.73 14.76 0.28
C LEU A 174 -6.94 13.99 -0.25
N VAL A 175 -6.97 12.66 -0.08
CA VAL A 175 -8.10 11.83 -0.52
C VAL A 175 -9.38 12.17 0.27
N ALA A 176 -9.27 12.38 1.58
CA ALA A 176 -10.40 12.81 2.39
C ALA A 176 -10.97 14.16 1.92
N LEU A 177 -10.11 15.11 1.57
CA LEU A 177 -10.51 16.42 1.06
C LEU A 177 -11.19 16.32 -0.31
N VAL A 178 -10.65 15.51 -1.23
CA VAL A 178 -11.25 15.28 -2.54
C VAL A 178 -12.64 14.64 -2.41
N ASN A 179 -12.78 13.65 -1.52
CA ASN A 179 -14.07 13.00 -1.27
C ASN A 179 -15.10 13.92 -0.62
N ALA A 180 -14.67 14.89 0.19
CA ALA A 180 -15.58 15.84 0.83
C ALA A 180 -16.08 16.94 -0.14
N LEU A 181 -15.35 17.20 -1.23
CA LEU A 181 -15.63 18.26 -2.20
C LEU A 181 -16.38 17.79 -3.46
N GLY A 182 -16.49 16.47 -3.68
CA GLY A 182 -17.09 15.87 -4.87
C GLY A 182 -18.39 15.14 -4.57
#